data_AF-A0A9W8F3G8-F1
#
_entry.id   AF-A0A9W8F3G8-F1
#
_cell.length_a   1.000
_cell.length_b   1.000
_cell.length_c   1.000
_cell.angle_alpha   90.00
_cell.angle_beta   90.00
_cell.angle_gamma   90.00
#
_symmetry.space_group_name_H-M   'P 1'
#
loop_
_entity.id
_entity.type
_entity.pdbx_description
1 polymer ?
#
loop_
_entity_poly.entity_id
_entity_poly.type
_entity_poly.pdbx_seq_one_letter_code
_entity_poly.pdbx_strand_id
1 'polypeptide(L)'
;MAIVEYLDKVVADGSIAGDGAESLEVAKQCISDAFGINLEDEAQIKELSLRPVSLDKVFDVYLDTQAKLDNSGADKDASSSTSAPVTAGPSDEDRKRADALKAKGNALVVARDYAGAIDAYTSAIALVGDCAVYFGNRAAAYSQNGDYQEAVDDAKHALDIDPGYTKGYSRLGLAYFGMGSYEDAIAAYEKGLELDPTSQAMKSALETAKTKLESTSGASTVRSAPSPAASTTTSAPGASGGGGFDFASMMNNPTLMSMAQSMMANGGLERLMSNPAISQMANNYRNTGQMPSMTDMMSNPDIMDMARSVGGSSAGSGSAGSDSANPLASLLNNPDLAGLAQQFMRGSNQDNANK
;
A
#
# COMPACT_ATOMS: atom_id res chain seq x y z
N MET A 1 5.75 21.72 -37.49
CA MET A 1 5.48 20.95 -38.72
C MET A 1 6.31 19.69 -38.84
N ALA A 2 7.65 19.74 -38.82
CA ALA A 2 8.50 18.55 -39.02
C ALA A 2 8.20 17.33 -38.12
N ILE A 3 7.79 17.54 -36.85
CA ILE A 3 7.37 16.47 -35.94
C ILE A 3 6.05 15.83 -36.39
N VAL A 4 5.07 16.65 -36.78
CA VAL A 4 3.76 16.16 -37.26
C VAL A 4 3.93 15.39 -38.58
N GLU A 5 4.75 15.90 -39.50
CA GLU A 5 5.09 15.21 -40.75
C GLU A 5 5.81 13.88 -40.52
N TYR A 6 6.66 13.82 -39.48
CA TYR A 6 7.33 12.58 -39.08
C TYR A 6 6.34 11.56 -38.50
N LEU A 7 5.43 11.98 -37.63
CA LEU A 7 4.38 11.11 -37.08
C LEU A 7 3.50 10.53 -38.21
N ASP A 8 3.13 11.35 -39.20
CA ASP A 8 2.39 10.88 -40.38
C ASP A 8 3.17 9.86 -41.20
N LYS A 9 4.48 10.07 -41.37
CA LYS A 9 5.35 9.13 -42.07
C LYS A 9 5.48 7.79 -41.32
N VAL A 10 5.55 7.83 -40.00
CA VAL A 10 5.65 6.62 -39.15
C VAL A 10 4.34 5.82 -39.16
N VAL A 11 3.19 6.49 -39.14
CA VAL A 11 1.88 5.84 -39.30
C VAL A 11 1.75 5.24 -40.70
N ALA A 12 2.21 5.93 -41.75
CA ALA A 12 2.17 5.46 -43.14
C ALA A 12 3.15 4.32 -43.45
N ASP A 13 4.30 4.25 -42.78
CA ASP A 13 5.32 3.20 -42.95
C ASP A 13 4.93 1.87 -42.28
N GLY A 14 3.84 1.87 -41.48
CA GLY A 14 3.30 0.65 -40.86
C GLY A 14 4.23 0.02 -39.81
N SER A 15 5.23 0.77 -39.34
CA SER A 15 6.20 0.35 -38.32
C SER A 15 5.59 0.22 -36.92
N ILE A 16 4.32 0.61 -36.76
CA ILE A 16 3.53 0.50 -35.53
C ILE A 16 2.19 -0.18 -35.86
N ALA A 17 1.87 -1.28 -35.17
CA ALA A 17 0.65 -2.05 -35.37
C ALA A 17 -0.34 -1.91 -34.20
N GLY A 18 -1.64 -1.92 -34.51
CA GLY A 18 -2.74 -1.89 -33.53
C GLY A 18 -3.00 -0.51 -32.91
N ASP A 19 -3.36 -0.48 -31.63
CA ASP A 19 -3.73 0.72 -30.85
C ASP A 19 -2.66 1.85 -30.84
N GLY A 20 -1.43 1.54 -31.25
CA GLY A 20 -0.35 2.52 -31.37
C GLY A 20 -0.57 3.56 -32.48
N ALA A 21 -1.25 3.21 -33.57
CA ALA A 21 -1.56 4.15 -34.64
C ALA A 21 -2.58 5.21 -34.19
N GLU A 22 -3.66 4.75 -33.55
CA GLU A 22 -4.69 5.60 -32.93
C GLU A 22 -4.08 6.53 -31.87
N SER A 23 -3.14 6.00 -31.08
CA SER A 23 -2.43 6.79 -30.07
C SER A 23 -1.52 7.87 -30.68
N LEU A 24 -0.92 7.61 -31.85
CA LEU A 24 -0.14 8.61 -32.59
C LEU A 24 -1.02 9.71 -33.19
N GLU A 25 -2.23 9.37 -33.66
CA GLU A 25 -3.18 10.36 -34.15
C GLU A 25 -3.66 11.31 -33.04
N VAL A 26 -3.94 10.77 -31.85
CA VAL A 26 -4.27 11.60 -30.67
C VAL A 26 -3.10 12.49 -30.28
N ALA A 27 -1.87 11.96 -30.27
CA ALA A 27 -0.67 12.75 -29.97
C ALA A 27 -0.46 13.89 -30.99
N LYS A 28 -0.72 13.63 -32.27
CA LYS A 28 -0.70 14.66 -33.32
C LYS A 28 -1.71 15.77 -33.05
N GLN A 29 -2.95 15.43 -32.67
CA GLN A 29 -3.96 16.43 -32.35
C GLN A 29 -3.57 17.27 -31.13
N CYS A 30 -3.05 16.65 -30.07
CA CYS A 30 -2.59 17.37 -28.89
C CYS A 30 -1.42 18.32 -29.19
N ILE A 31 -0.48 17.94 -30.06
CA ILE A 31 0.62 18.81 -30.47
C ILE A 31 0.09 19.98 -31.31
N SER A 32 -0.84 19.72 -32.23
CA SER A 32 -1.46 20.77 -33.03
C SER A 32 -2.20 21.79 -32.16
N ASP A 33 -2.99 21.33 -31.20
CA ASP A 33 -3.74 22.19 -30.28
C ASP A 33 -2.82 22.98 -29.34
N ALA A 34 -1.78 22.34 -28.79
CA ALA A 34 -0.84 22.98 -27.87
C ALA A 34 -0.04 24.12 -28.50
N PHE A 35 0.25 24.01 -29.80
CA PHE A 35 1.02 25.01 -30.56
C PHE A 35 0.16 25.87 -31.49
N GLY A 36 -1.17 25.71 -31.46
CA GLY A 36 -2.11 26.47 -32.31
C GLY A 36 -1.88 26.27 -33.81
N ILE A 37 -1.44 25.06 -34.20
CA ILE A 37 -1.11 24.70 -35.58
C ILE A 37 -2.36 24.09 -36.22
N ASN A 38 -2.92 24.78 -37.21
CA ASN A 38 -4.05 24.26 -37.98
C ASN A 38 -3.54 23.42 -39.15
N LEU A 39 -3.78 22.11 -39.08
CA LEU A 39 -3.37 21.14 -40.10
C LEU A 39 -4.20 21.19 -41.39
N GLU A 40 -5.25 22.03 -41.41
CA GLU A 40 -6.15 22.23 -42.55
C GLU A 40 -5.85 23.52 -43.32
N ASP A 41 -4.99 24.40 -42.78
CA ASP A 41 -4.66 25.70 -43.38
C ASP A 41 -3.37 25.60 -44.22
N GLU A 42 -3.52 25.53 -45.55
CA GLU A 42 -2.41 25.46 -46.51
C GLU A 42 -1.40 26.62 -46.41
N ALA A 43 -1.81 27.78 -45.88
CA ALA A 43 -0.92 28.93 -45.71
C ALA A 43 0.00 28.75 -44.51
N GLN A 44 -0.55 28.30 -43.37
CA GLN A 44 0.21 28.00 -42.15
C GLN A 44 1.16 26.82 -42.35
N ILE A 45 0.73 25.80 -43.10
CA ILE A 45 1.58 24.66 -43.48
C ILE A 45 2.79 25.13 -44.26
N LYS A 46 2.62 26.02 -45.25
CA LYS A 46 3.75 26.54 -46.05
C LYS A 46 4.71 27.42 -45.25
N GLU A 47 4.20 28.21 -44.30
CA GLU A 47 5.01 29.10 -43.47
C GLU A 47 5.82 28.34 -42.40
N LEU A 48 5.20 27.30 -41.80
CA LEU A 48 5.85 26.45 -40.79
C LEU A 48 6.64 25.28 -41.41
N SER A 49 6.37 24.91 -42.66
CA SER A 49 7.20 23.96 -43.43
C SER A 49 8.45 24.68 -43.93
N LEU A 50 9.44 24.83 -43.05
CA LEU A 50 10.78 25.20 -43.48
C LEU A 50 11.39 24.01 -44.24
N ARG A 51 11.08 23.90 -45.53
CA ARG A 51 11.83 23.02 -46.43
C ARG A 51 13.19 23.67 -46.70
N PRO A 52 14.32 22.97 -46.49
CA PRO A 52 14.42 21.51 -46.39
C PRO A 52 15.06 21.08 -45.06
N VAL A 53 14.36 21.18 -43.93
CA VAL A 53 14.84 20.58 -42.68
C VAL A 53 13.85 19.52 -42.21
N SER A 54 14.07 18.28 -42.65
CA SER A 54 13.46 17.12 -42.00
C SER A 54 13.97 17.03 -40.57
N LEU A 55 13.16 16.48 -39.66
CA LEU A 55 13.54 16.30 -38.26
C LEU A 55 14.91 15.61 -38.13
N ASP A 56 15.16 14.60 -38.97
CA ASP A 56 16.43 13.90 -39.07
C ASP A 56 17.60 14.85 -39.35
N LYS A 57 17.42 15.81 -40.27
CA LYS A 57 18.46 16.80 -40.60
C LYS A 57 18.63 17.86 -39.51
N VAL A 58 17.57 18.23 -38.80
CA VAL A 58 17.68 19.11 -37.62
C VAL A 58 18.54 18.43 -36.57
N PHE A 59 18.30 17.12 -36.36
CA PHE A 59 19.05 16.31 -35.42
C PHE A 59 20.51 16.09 -35.87
N ASP A 60 20.75 15.81 -37.15
CA ASP A 60 22.11 15.71 -37.73
C ASP A 60 22.89 17.02 -37.56
N VAL A 61 22.26 18.16 -37.83
CA VAL A 61 22.90 19.48 -37.64
C VAL A 61 23.19 19.76 -36.17
N TYR A 62 22.29 19.34 -35.26
CA TYR A 62 22.52 19.44 -33.83
C TYR A 62 23.72 18.58 -33.39
N LEU A 63 23.77 17.32 -33.81
CA LEU A 63 24.89 16.41 -33.54
C LEU A 63 26.21 16.94 -34.12
N ASP A 64 26.19 17.45 -35.35
CA ASP A 64 27.36 18.05 -36.00
C ASP A 64 27.83 19.33 -35.29
N THR A 65 26.90 20.13 -34.75
CA THR A 65 27.23 21.36 -34.02
C THR A 65 27.80 21.04 -32.65
N GLN A 66 27.26 20.01 -31.97
CA GLN A 66 27.79 19.49 -30.72
C GLN A 66 29.20 18.91 -30.92
N ALA A 67 29.41 18.08 -31.96
CA ALA A 67 30.71 17.53 -32.30
C ALA A 67 31.74 18.62 -32.64
N LYS A 68 31.32 19.75 -33.24
CA LYS A 68 32.21 20.89 -33.52
C LYS A 68 32.56 21.72 -32.28
N LEU A 69 31.68 21.76 -31.28
CA LEU A 69 31.94 22.40 -29.99
C LEU A 69 32.93 21.58 -29.15
N ASP A 70 32.84 20.25 -29.21
CA ASP A 70 33.76 19.35 -28.52
C ASP A 70 35.16 19.29 -29.18
N ASN A 71 35.27 19.66 -30.46
CA ASN A 71 36.51 19.52 -31.25
C ASN A 71 37.30 20.85 -31.42
N SER A 72 36.99 21.89 -30.63
CA SER A 72 37.81 23.12 -30.53
C SER A 72 38.81 23.10 -29.35
N GLY A 73 39.06 21.94 -28.78
CA GLY A 73 40.14 21.73 -27.81
C GLY A 73 40.80 20.38 -28.01
N ALA A 74 42.08 20.43 -28.40
CA ALA A 74 43.07 19.34 -28.42
C ALA A 74 43.39 18.72 -29.80
N ASP A 75 44.63 18.98 -30.18
CA ASP A 75 45.37 18.43 -31.30
C ASP A 75 45.42 16.89 -31.33
N LYS A 76 45.60 16.43 -32.56
CA LYS A 76 45.76 15.04 -33.02
C LYS A 76 46.93 14.33 -32.34
N ASP A 77 46.71 13.08 -31.95
CA ASP A 77 47.55 11.99 -32.47
C ASP A 77 46.83 10.63 -32.40
N ALA A 78 47.13 9.79 -33.38
CA ALA A 78 46.41 8.58 -33.73
C ALA A 78 46.96 7.31 -33.05
N SER A 79 46.04 6.35 -32.86
CA SER A 79 46.21 4.90 -33.05
C SER A 79 45.99 4.00 -31.82
N SER A 80 44.85 3.31 -31.90
CA SER A 80 44.62 1.89 -31.64
C SER A 80 44.88 1.28 -30.26
N SER A 81 43.78 0.66 -29.78
CA SER A 81 43.67 -0.52 -28.94
C SER A 81 43.46 -0.29 -27.44
N THR A 82 42.33 -0.85 -26.99
CA THR A 82 41.93 -1.17 -25.61
C THR A 82 41.76 0.00 -24.65
N SER A 83 40.52 0.49 -24.56
CA SER A 83 39.99 1.01 -23.30
C SER A 83 38.47 0.81 -23.26
N ALA A 84 38.02 0.31 -22.11
CA ALA A 84 36.63 0.18 -21.67
C ALA A 84 35.73 1.36 -22.09
N PRO A 85 34.41 1.14 -22.29
CA PRO A 85 33.53 2.23 -22.66
C PRO A 85 33.43 3.22 -21.50
N VAL A 86 34.07 4.37 -21.68
CA VAL A 86 33.84 5.59 -20.92
C VAL A 86 32.52 6.19 -21.40
N THR A 87 31.48 5.99 -20.59
CA THR A 87 30.41 6.95 -20.28
C THR A 87 29.85 7.78 -21.44
N ALA A 88 29.29 7.12 -22.47
CA ALA A 88 28.11 7.66 -23.12
C ALA A 88 26.91 7.30 -22.23
N GLY A 89 26.02 8.26 -21.95
CA GLY A 89 24.79 7.98 -21.20
C GLY A 89 23.97 6.85 -21.85
N PRO A 90 23.00 6.26 -21.13
CA PRO A 90 22.24 5.11 -21.62
C PRO A 90 21.64 5.41 -23.00
N SER A 91 21.90 4.55 -23.99
CA SER A 91 21.32 4.72 -25.33
C SER A 91 19.79 4.59 -25.26
N ASP A 92 19.07 5.18 -26.22
CA ASP A 92 17.60 5.07 -26.25
C ASP A 92 17.12 3.60 -26.35
N GLU A 93 17.92 2.75 -27.02
CA GLU A 93 17.76 1.30 -27.04
C GLU A 93 17.86 0.70 -25.62
N ASP A 94 18.86 1.10 -24.84
CA ASP A 94 19.04 0.62 -23.46
C ASP A 94 17.90 1.07 -22.55
N ARG A 95 17.41 2.30 -22.73
CA ARG A 95 16.23 2.80 -22.00
C ARG A 95 14.97 1.99 -22.31
N LYS A 96 14.74 1.67 -23.59
CA LYS A 96 13.62 0.83 -24.01
C LYS A 96 13.74 -0.61 -23.45
N ARG A 97 14.95 -1.17 -23.45
CA ARG A 97 15.21 -2.50 -22.86
C ARG A 97 15.01 -2.50 -21.35
N ALA A 98 15.46 -1.45 -20.65
CA ALA A 98 15.24 -1.29 -19.21
C ALA A 98 13.75 -1.15 -18.88
N ASP A 99 12.97 -0.43 -19.69
CA ASP A 99 11.53 -0.33 -19.50
C ASP A 99 10.80 -1.65 -19.74
N ALA A 100 11.25 -2.45 -20.72
CA ALA A 100 10.75 -3.81 -20.91
C ALA A 100 11.08 -4.71 -19.72
N LEU A 101 12.28 -4.58 -19.14
CA LEU A 101 12.68 -5.29 -17.93
C LEU A 101 11.88 -4.85 -16.71
N LYS A 102 11.59 -3.56 -16.55
CA LYS A 102 10.66 -3.05 -15.53
C LYS A 102 9.28 -3.67 -15.70
N ALA A 103 8.74 -3.71 -16.91
CA ALA A 103 7.43 -4.31 -17.18
C ALA A 103 7.41 -5.81 -16.84
N LYS A 104 8.49 -6.53 -17.18
CA LYS A 104 8.69 -7.92 -16.77
C LYS A 104 8.72 -8.07 -15.24
N GLY A 105 9.48 -7.22 -14.54
CA GLY A 105 9.54 -7.20 -13.09
C GLY A 105 8.16 -6.98 -12.46
N ASN A 106 7.39 -6.03 -12.98
CA ASN A 106 6.02 -5.76 -12.51
C ASN A 106 5.12 -7.01 -12.68
N ALA A 107 5.22 -7.71 -13.81
CA ALA A 107 4.47 -8.94 -14.06
C ALA A 107 4.86 -10.06 -13.08
N LEU A 108 6.15 -10.17 -12.75
CA LEU A 108 6.66 -11.14 -11.77
C LEU A 108 6.19 -10.83 -10.34
N VAL A 109 6.11 -9.55 -9.96
CA VAL A 109 5.50 -9.13 -8.68
C VAL A 109 4.03 -9.57 -8.59
N VAL A 110 3.26 -9.41 -9.67
CA VAL A 110 1.87 -9.88 -9.72
C VAL A 110 1.79 -11.41 -9.61
N ALA A 111 2.75 -12.12 -10.21
CA ALA A 111 2.90 -13.57 -10.07
C ALA A 111 3.44 -14.03 -8.71
N ARG A 112 3.76 -13.08 -7.80
CA ARG A 112 4.43 -13.30 -6.50
C ARG A 112 5.82 -13.94 -6.61
N ASP A 113 6.44 -13.86 -7.78
CA ASP A 113 7.85 -14.21 -7.98
C ASP A 113 8.71 -12.97 -7.69
N TYR A 114 8.95 -12.72 -6.40
CA TYR A 114 9.67 -11.52 -5.97
C TYR A 114 11.16 -11.59 -6.29
N ALA A 115 11.78 -12.77 -6.20
CA ALA A 115 13.18 -12.98 -6.59
C ALA A 115 13.39 -12.69 -8.09
N GLY A 116 12.53 -13.25 -8.96
CA GLY A 116 12.58 -12.96 -10.39
C GLY A 116 12.31 -11.48 -10.71
N ALA A 117 11.43 -10.83 -9.95
CA ALA A 117 11.20 -9.39 -10.09
C ALA A 117 12.44 -8.56 -9.72
N ILE A 118 13.12 -8.91 -8.63
CA ILE A 118 14.37 -8.27 -8.19
C ILE A 118 15.44 -8.38 -9.28
N ASP A 119 15.60 -9.56 -9.89
CA ASP A 119 16.55 -9.77 -10.98
C ASP A 119 16.22 -8.91 -12.21
N ALA A 120 14.93 -8.80 -12.55
CA ALA A 120 14.48 -8.00 -13.68
C ALA A 120 14.75 -6.50 -13.45
N TYR A 121 14.45 -5.96 -12.26
CA TYR A 121 14.75 -4.57 -11.95
C TYR A 121 16.25 -4.31 -11.84
N THR A 122 17.02 -5.25 -11.29
CA THR A 122 18.49 -5.15 -11.23
C THR A 122 19.09 -5.08 -12.63
N SER A 123 18.56 -5.87 -13.55
CA SER A 123 18.94 -5.79 -14.97
C SER A 123 18.57 -4.45 -15.60
N ALA A 124 17.40 -3.88 -15.26
CA ALA A 124 17.00 -2.55 -15.75
C ALA A 124 17.93 -1.43 -15.23
N ILE A 125 18.29 -1.50 -13.94
CA ILE A 125 19.23 -0.57 -13.30
C ILE A 125 20.62 -0.68 -13.95
N ALA A 126 21.09 -1.90 -14.28
CA ALA A 126 22.38 -2.08 -14.94
C ALA A 126 22.46 -1.45 -16.34
N LEU A 127 21.32 -1.24 -17.02
CA LEU A 127 21.27 -0.66 -18.36
C LEU A 127 21.18 0.87 -18.35
N VAL A 128 20.38 1.45 -17.45
CA VAL A 128 20.08 2.90 -17.47
C VAL A 128 20.68 3.64 -16.28
N GLY A 129 21.10 2.93 -15.24
CA GLY A 129 21.62 3.51 -14.01
C GLY A 129 20.52 4.09 -13.11
N ASP A 130 20.76 5.31 -12.63
CA ASP A 130 19.97 5.99 -11.60
C ASP A 130 18.58 6.42 -12.07
N CYS A 131 17.61 5.51 -11.93
CA CYS A 131 16.18 5.80 -12.13
C CYS A 131 15.40 5.48 -10.86
N ALA A 132 14.85 6.50 -10.21
CA ALA A 132 14.08 6.38 -8.96
C ALA A 132 12.97 5.31 -9.04
N VAL A 133 12.33 5.16 -10.21
CA VAL A 133 11.26 4.18 -10.42
C VAL A 133 11.77 2.74 -10.35
N TYR A 134 12.96 2.44 -10.89
CA TYR A 134 13.50 1.08 -10.88
C TYR A 134 13.91 0.67 -9.47
N PHE A 135 14.60 1.55 -8.75
CA PHE A 135 14.95 1.35 -7.34
C PHE A 135 13.69 1.24 -6.47
N GLY A 136 12.70 2.12 -6.64
CA GLY A 136 11.43 2.05 -5.90
C GLY A 136 10.63 0.77 -6.16
N ASN A 137 10.63 0.26 -7.39
CA ASN A 137 9.98 -1.01 -7.72
C ASN A 137 10.75 -2.21 -7.15
N ARG A 138 12.08 -2.17 -7.16
CA ARG A 138 12.92 -3.21 -6.55
C ARG A 138 12.81 -3.22 -5.04
N ALA A 139 12.76 -2.05 -4.38
CA ALA A 139 12.45 -1.91 -2.96
C ALA A 139 11.10 -2.54 -2.58
N ALA A 140 10.09 -2.36 -3.43
CA ALA A 140 8.80 -3.01 -3.24
C ALA A 140 8.93 -4.54 -3.31
N ALA A 141 9.66 -5.06 -4.30
CA ALA A 141 9.88 -6.50 -4.43
C ALA A 141 10.68 -7.08 -3.24
N TYR A 142 11.74 -6.40 -2.78
CA TYR A 142 12.48 -6.77 -1.58
C TYR A 142 11.59 -6.80 -0.34
N SER A 143 10.75 -5.79 -0.14
CA SER A 143 9.79 -5.75 0.98
C SER A 143 8.84 -6.95 0.97
N GLN A 144 8.37 -7.35 -0.21
CA GLN A 144 7.49 -8.52 -0.36
C GLN A 144 8.24 -9.85 -0.21
N ASN A 145 9.54 -9.87 -0.50
CA ASN A 145 10.41 -11.02 -0.28
C ASN A 145 10.87 -11.17 1.19
N GLY A 146 10.71 -10.11 2.00
CA GLY A 146 11.14 -10.06 3.41
C GLY A 146 12.54 -9.47 3.62
N ASP A 147 13.20 -9.02 2.55
CA ASP A 147 14.54 -8.42 2.56
C ASP A 147 14.43 -6.92 2.87
N TYR A 148 14.04 -6.60 4.11
CA TYR A 148 13.65 -5.23 4.44
C TYR A 148 14.82 -4.24 4.46
N GLN A 149 16.05 -4.68 4.75
CA GLN A 149 17.21 -3.78 4.76
C GLN A 149 17.55 -3.31 3.34
N GLU A 150 17.57 -4.24 2.39
CA GLU A 150 17.76 -3.99 0.96
C GLU A 150 16.64 -3.10 0.42
N ALA A 151 15.40 -3.30 0.88
CA ALA A 151 14.29 -2.42 0.54
C ALA A 151 14.47 -0.99 1.07
N VAL A 152 15.01 -0.80 2.28
CA VAL A 152 15.34 0.53 2.83
C VAL A 152 16.41 1.20 1.98
N ASP A 153 17.47 0.48 1.64
CA ASP A 153 18.60 1.01 0.87
C ASP A 153 18.15 1.46 -0.53
N ASP A 154 17.38 0.63 -1.23
CA ASP A 154 16.82 0.99 -2.54
C ASP A 154 15.80 2.13 -2.46
N ALA A 155 14.94 2.15 -1.43
CA ALA A 155 13.97 3.23 -1.28
C ALA A 155 14.63 4.57 -0.96
N LYS A 156 15.72 4.58 -0.18
CA LYS A 156 16.54 5.77 0.05
C LYS A 156 17.23 6.22 -1.22
N HIS A 157 17.87 5.31 -1.95
CA HIS A 157 18.52 5.66 -3.22
C HIS A 157 17.52 6.24 -4.23
N ALA A 158 16.30 5.69 -4.30
CA ALA A 158 15.23 6.26 -5.12
C ALA A 158 14.88 7.71 -4.74
N LEU A 159 14.87 8.02 -3.43
CA LEU A 159 14.60 9.36 -2.91
C LEU A 159 15.78 10.32 -3.04
N ASP A 160 17.02 9.80 -3.05
CA ASP A 160 18.21 10.58 -3.35
C ASP A 160 18.22 11.01 -4.83
N ILE A 161 17.71 10.15 -5.73
CA ILE A 161 17.52 10.46 -7.15
C ILE A 161 16.37 11.44 -7.36
N ASP A 162 15.21 11.16 -6.77
CA ASP A 162 14.00 12.00 -6.87
C ASP A 162 13.35 12.18 -5.49
N PRO A 163 13.65 13.28 -4.79
CA PRO A 163 13.04 13.59 -3.49
C PRO A 163 11.51 13.81 -3.56
N GLY A 164 10.96 14.05 -4.76
CA GLY A 164 9.52 14.19 -5.01
C GLY A 164 8.82 12.86 -5.30
N TYR A 165 9.55 11.74 -5.32
CA TYR A 165 8.98 10.43 -5.61
C TYR A 165 8.16 9.90 -4.43
N THR A 166 6.89 10.31 -4.35
CA THR A 166 5.95 9.95 -3.26
C THR A 166 5.90 8.45 -2.98
N LYS A 167 5.95 7.60 -4.02
CA LYS A 167 5.96 6.14 -3.84
C LYS A 167 7.22 5.66 -3.10
N GLY A 168 8.36 6.33 -3.26
CA GLY A 168 9.60 6.06 -2.54
C GLY A 168 9.42 6.14 -1.02
N TYR A 169 8.76 7.19 -0.52
CA TYR A 169 8.44 7.32 0.91
C TYR A 169 7.49 6.21 1.39
N SER A 170 6.51 5.83 0.58
CA SER A 170 5.63 4.69 0.90
C SER A 170 6.40 3.37 0.98
N ARG A 171 7.38 3.14 0.09
CA ARG A 171 8.25 1.94 0.13
C ARG A 171 9.19 1.97 1.33
N LEU A 172 9.80 3.11 1.61
CA LEU A 172 10.68 3.29 2.75
C LEU A 172 9.95 3.03 4.08
N GLY A 173 8.75 3.60 4.25
CA GLY A 173 7.93 3.37 5.43
C GLY A 173 7.53 1.89 5.60
N LEU A 174 7.20 1.21 4.50
CA LEU A 174 6.86 -0.22 4.53
C LEU A 174 8.04 -1.08 4.93
N ALA A 175 9.22 -0.80 4.39
CA ALA A 175 10.45 -1.52 4.70
C ALA A 175 10.84 -1.35 6.19
N TYR A 176 10.82 -0.12 6.71
CA TYR A 176 11.04 0.15 8.13
C TYR A 176 10.01 -0.52 9.04
N PHE A 177 8.74 -0.51 8.63
CA PHE A 177 7.69 -1.20 9.36
C PHE A 177 7.95 -2.71 9.43
N GLY A 178 8.39 -3.32 8.31
CA GLY A 178 8.79 -4.74 8.26
C GLY A 178 9.95 -5.09 9.17
N MET A 179 10.89 -4.15 9.38
CA MET A 179 11.99 -4.30 10.34
C MET A 179 11.58 -4.10 11.81
N GLY A 180 10.36 -3.62 12.07
CA GLY A 180 9.93 -3.20 13.40
C GLY A 180 10.44 -1.81 13.84
N SER A 181 11.11 -1.08 12.94
CA SER A 181 11.53 0.31 13.16
C SER A 181 10.34 1.26 12.96
N TYR A 182 9.37 1.20 13.87
CA TYR A 182 8.10 1.92 13.72
C TYR A 182 8.26 3.46 13.74
N GLU A 183 9.23 3.99 14.47
CA GLU A 183 9.54 5.44 14.49
C GLU A 183 9.99 5.93 13.11
N ASP A 184 10.94 5.23 12.49
CA ASP A 184 11.43 5.53 11.14
C ASP A 184 10.32 5.36 10.08
N ALA A 185 9.47 4.34 10.24
CA ALA A 185 8.33 4.12 9.37
C ALA A 185 7.33 5.29 9.42
N ILE A 186 7.01 5.79 10.62
CA ILE A 186 6.13 6.95 10.81
C ILE A 186 6.74 8.17 10.11
N ALA A 187 8.03 8.46 10.34
CA ALA A 187 8.70 9.61 9.74
C ALA A 187 8.67 9.55 8.20
N ALA A 188 8.90 8.37 7.60
CA ALA A 188 8.82 8.18 6.16
C ALA A 188 7.39 8.39 5.63
N TYR A 189 6.37 7.84 6.29
CA TYR A 189 4.97 8.05 5.86
C TYR A 189 4.51 9.49 6.02
N GLU A 190 4.91 10.19 7.09
CA GLU A 190 4.60 11.60 7.28
C GLU A 190 5.20 12.44 6.15
N LYS A 191 6.46 12.20 5.78
CA LYS A 191 7.09 12.86 4.63
C LYS A 191 6.40 12.55 3.31
N GLY A 192 6.00 11.30 3.08
CA GLY A 192 5.21 10.93 1.90
C GLY A 192 3.86 11.66 1.85
N LEU A 193 3.19 11.83 3.00
CA LEU A 193 1.91 12.52 3.11
C LEU A 193 2.02 14.05 3.02
N GLU A 194 3.19 14.64 3.30
CA GLU A 194 3.47 16.04 2.96
C GLU A 194 3.41 16.27 1.43
N LEU A 195 3.86 15.28 0.64
CA LEU A 195 3.87 15.34 -0.84
C LEU A 195 2.54 14.90 -1.47
N ASP A 196 1.89 13.86 -0.92
CA ASP A 196 0.55 13.42 -1.33
C ASP A 196 -0.36 13.25 -0.10
N PRO A 197 -1.04 14.32 0.33
CA PRO A 197 -1.95 14.29 1.47
C PRO A 197 -3.20 13.43 1.22
N THR A 198 -3.47 13.00 -0.01
CA THR A 198 -4.69 12.26 -0.36
C THR A 198 -4.52 10.75 -0.30
N SER A 199 -3.28 10.26 -0.17
CA SER A 199 -2.97 8.84 -0.09
C SER A 199 -3.56 8.17 1.16
N GLN A 200 -4.67 7.45 0.96
CA GLN A 200 -5.30 6.66 2.01
C GLN A 200 -4.41 5.51 2.49
N ALA A 201 -3.63 4.92 1.58
CA ALA A 201 -2.71 3.84 1.90
C ALA A 201 -1.65 4.30 2.91
N MET A 202 -1.02 5.45 2.68
CA MET A 202 -0.02 6.00 3.61
C MET A 202 -0.64 6.43 4.95
N LYS A 203 -1.85 7.00 4.94
CA LYS A 203 -2.58 7.34 6.17
C LYS A 203 -2.84 6.11 7.04
N SER A 204 -3.36 5.05 6.44
CA SER A 204 -3.66 3.80 7.16
C SER A 204 -2.39 3.09 7.64
N ALA A 205 -1.33 3.10 6.83
CA ALA A 205 -0.03 2.54 7.21
C ALA A 205 0.62 3.32 8.37
N LEU A 206 0.52 4.64 8.35
CA LEU A 206 0.98 5.51 9.43
C LEU A 206 0.23 5.23 10.74
N GLU A 207 -1.09 5.11 10.72
CA GLU A 207 -1.89 4.79 11.91
C GLU A 207 -1.52 3.41 12.47
N THR A 208 -1.30 2.44 11.58
CA THR A 208 -0.84 1.10 11.95
C THR A 208 0.54 1.15 12.60
N ALA A 209 1.47 1.92 12.04
CA ALA A 209 2.81 2.12 12.61
C ALA A 209 2.77 2.78 13.99
N LYS A 210 1.93 3.82 14.18
CA LYS A 210 1.72 4.47 15.49
C LYS A 210 1.17 3.51 16.54
N THR A 211 0.15 2.73 16.18
CA THR A 211 -0.44 1.71 17.06
C THR A 211 0.60 0.63 17.46
N LYS A 212 1.44 0.21 16.52
CA LYS A 212 2.52 -0.76 16.78
C LYS A 212 3.61 -0.18 17.67
N LEU A 213 3.97 1.09 17.51
CA LEU A 213 4.91 1.77 18.39
C LEU A 213 4.38 1.88 19.83
N GLU A 214 3.11 2.27 20.00
CA GLU A 214 2.46 2.38 21.31
C GLU A 214 2.35 1.03 22.02
N SER A 215 1.95 -0.03 21.30
CA SER A 215 1.89 -1.38 21.88
C SER A 215 3.27 -1.93 22.25
N THR A 216 4.30 -1.62 21.47
CA THR A 216 5.70 -2.00 21.80
C THR A 216 6.22 -1.20 23.00
N SER A 217 5.83 0.07 23.14
CA SER A 217 6.24 0.94 24.25
C SER A 217 5.49 0.64 25.55
N GLY A 218 4.19 0.31 25.47
CA GLY A 218 3.35 -0.06 26.60
C GLY A 218 3.66 -1.45 27.20
N ALA A 219 4.32 -2.33 26.44
CA ALA A 219 4.85 -3.59 26.97
C ALA A 219 6.01 -3.38 27.96
N SER A 220 6.65 -2.20 27.97
CA SER A 220 7.78 -1.88 28.85
C SER A 220 7.34 -1.35 30.23
N THR A 221 6.07 -0.97 30.43
CA THR A 221 5.59 -0.35 31.68
C THR A 221 4.84 -1.28 32.64
N VAL A 222 4.72 -2.58 32.35
CA VAL A 222 4.11 -3.57 33.27
C VAL A 222 5.15 -4.56 33.80
N ARG A 223 6.10 -4.05 34.60
CA ARG A 223 6.90 -4.91 35.50
C ARG A 223 7.29 -4.20 36.80
N SER A 224 6.33 -3.54 37.43
CA SER A 224 6.40 -3.19 38.85
C SER A 224 5.51 -4.16 39.62
N ALA A 225 6.14 -5.24 40.11
CA ALA A 225 5.51 -6.19 41.01
C ALA A 225 5.11 -5.48 42.32
N PRO A 226 3.87 -5.61 42.82
CA PRO A 226 3.58 -5.29 44.20
C PRO A 226 4.05 -6.46 45.08
N SER A 227 4.97 -6.20 45.99
CA SER A 227 5.36 -7.12 47.06
C SER A 227 4.14 -7.49 47.93
N PRO A 228 3.94 -8.77 48.31
CA PRO A 228 2.91 -9.15 49.26
C PRO A 228 3.53 -9.24 50.65
N ALA A 229 3.35 -8.25 51.52
CA ALA A 229 3.46 -8.42 52.96
C ALA A 229 2.99 -7.18 53.73
N ALA A 230 1.84 -7.33 54.40
CA ALA A 230 1.53 -6.81 55.75
C ALA A 230 0.04 -6.44 55.88
N SER A 231 -0.84 -7.43 55.75
CA SER A 231 -2.21 -7.33 56.28
C SER A 231 -2.19 -7.62 57.78
N THR A 232 -2.10 -6.58 58.61
CA THR A 232 -2.39 -6.68 60.05
C THR A 232 -3.54 -5.75 60.36
N THR A 233 -4.78 -6.23 60.17
CA THR A 233 -5.97 -5.60 60.73
C THR A 233 -6.97 -6.68 61.16
N THR A 234 -6.70 -7.15 62.37
CA THR A 234 -7.63 -7.45 63.45
C THR A 234 -9.12 -7.31 63.13
N SER A 235 -9.78 -8.46 63.26
CA SER A 235 -11.21 -8.73 63.46
C SER A 235 -12.11 -7.61 64.03
N ALA A 236 -13.22 -7.36 63.35
CA ALA A 236 -14.51 -7.03 63.95
C ALA A 236 -15.64 -7.74 63.18
N PRO A 237 -16.61 -8.38 63.86
CA PRO A 237 -17.63 -9.20 63.22
C PRO A 237 -18.94 -8.43 62.99
N GLY A 238 -19.54 -8.61 61.81
CA GLY A 238 -20.94 -8.27 61.58
C GLY A 238 -21.20 -7.43 60.34
N ALA A 239 -21.49 -8.09 59.22
CA ALA A 239 -22.58 -7.75 58.30
C ALA A 239 -22.45 -8.63 57.05
N SER A 240 -23.48 -9.41 56.80
CA SER A 240 -23.77 -10.12 55.57
C SER A 240 -23.81 -9.20 54.34
N GLY A 241 -23.40 -9.70 53.18
CA GLY A 241 -24.01 -9.30 51.91
C GLY A 241 -23.07 -9.08 50.74
N GLY A 242 -23.14 -9.99 49.75
CA GLY A 242 -22.99 -9.69 48.32
C GLY A 242 -21.60 -9.31 47.83
N GLY A 243 -20.95 -10.24 47.12
CA GLY A 243 -19.86 -9.89 46.19
C GLY A 243 -20.38 -8.95 45.12
N GLY A 244 -20.18 -7.65 45.33
CA GLY A 244 -20.49 -6.61 44.37
C GLY A 244 -19.43 -6.61 43.27
N PHE A 245 -19.85 -6.94 42.05
CA PHE A 245 -19.16 -6.50 40.85
C PHE A 245 -18.92 -4.99 40.97
N ASP A 246 -17.66 -4.56 40.88
CA ASP A 246 -17.28 -3.16 40.96
C ASP A 246 -17.70 -2.43 39.67
N PHE A 247 -18.98 -2.01 39.62
CA PHE A 247 -19.56 -1.26 38.52
C PHE A 247 -18.84 0.10 38.29
N ALA A 248 -18.18 0.65 39.32
CA ALA A 248 -17.42 1.89 39.18
C ALA A 248 -16.15 1.67 38.35
N SER A 249 -15.48 0.52 38.50
CA SER A 249 -14.34 0.13 37.65
C SER A 249 -14.75 -0.20 36.21
N MET A 250 -15.99 -0.68 36.01
CA MET A 250 -16.52 -1.03 34.69
C MET A 250 -16.95 0.22 33.90
N MET A 251 -17.57 1.20 34.56
CA MET A 251 -18.01 2.46 33.95
C MET A 251 -16.85 3.37 33.53
N ASN A 252 -15.68 3.22 34.18
CA ASN A 252 -14.47 3.96 33.85
C ASN A 252 -13.55 3.21 32.86
N ASN A 253 -14.03 2.12 32.26
CA ASN A 253 -13.27 1.36 31.27
C ASN A 253 -13.49 1.93 29.85
N PRO A 254 -12.47 2.56 29.24
CA PRO A 254 -12.60 3.18 27.92
C PRO A 254 -12.93 2.18 26.82
N THR A 255 -12.58 0.90 26.98
CA THR A 255 -12.93 -0.17 26.03
C THR A 255 -14.42 -0.53 26.09
N LEU A 256 -15.04 -0.44 27.27
CA LEU A 256 -16.48 -0.66 27.41
C LEU A 256 -17.27 0.53 26.87
N MET A 257 -16.76 1.75 27.06
CA MET A 257 -17.40 2.95 26.53
C MET A 257 -17.32 3.02 25.01
N SER A 258 -16.19 2.63 24.40
CA SER A 258 -16.08 2.53 22.94
C SER A 258 -16.93 1.38 22.38
N MET A 259 -17.04 0.26 23.10
CA MET A 259 -17.93 -0.84 22.75
C MET A 259 -19.40 -0.43 22.85
N ALA A 260 -19.81 0.25 23.92
CA ALA A 260 -21.17 0.77 24.09
C ALA A 260 -21.50 1.83 23.04
N GLN A 261 -20.54 2.68 22.68
CA GLN A 261 -20.71 3.70 21.64
C GLN A 261 -20.80 3.09 20.23
N SER A 262 -20.02 2.04 19.96
CA SER A 262 -20.14 1.23 18.74
C SER A 262 -21.47 0.46 18.70
N MET A 263 -21.97 0.00 19.84
CA MET A 263 -23.25 -0.70 19.94
C MET A 263 -24.47 0.23 19.82
N MET A 264 -24.34 1.49 20.27
CA MET A 264 -25.31 2.55 20.00
C MET A 264 -25.27 2.99 18.53
N ALA A 265 -24.08 3.15 17.95
CA ALA A 265 -23.92 3.54 16.55
C ALA A 265 -24.48 2.51 15.57
N ASN A 266 -24.44 1.21 15.91
CA ASN A 266 -24.95 0.13 15.08
C ASN A 266 -26.41 -0.27 15.37
N GLY A 267 -27.13 0.48 16.23
CA GLY A 267 -28.51 0.16 16.61
C GLY A 267 -28.66 -1.19 17.34
N GLY A 268 -27.56 -1.77 17.83
CA GLY A 268 -27.55 -3.04 18.54
C GLY A 268 -28.21 -2.94 19.91
N LEU A 269 -28.11 -1.77 20.56
CA LEU A 269 -28.81 -1.50 21.81
C LEU A 269 -30.33 -1.45 21.64
N GLU A 270 -30.82 -0.89 20.52
CA GLU A 270 -32.24 -0.85 20.18
C GLU A 270 -32.80 -2.26 19.96
N ARG A 271 -32.05 -3.12 19.24
CA ARG A 271 -32.42 -4.54 19.02
C ARG A 271 -32.39 -5.36 20.30
N LEU A 272 -31.51 -5.02 21.23
CA LEU A 272 -31.43 -5.64 22.55
C LEU A 272 -32.63 -5.22 23.43
N MET A 273 -33.00 -3.93 23.39
CA MET A 273 -34.16 -3.41 24.13
C MET A 273 -35.50 -3.82 23.52
N SER A 274 -35.57 -3.99 22.20
CA SER A 274 -36.76 -4.50 21.50
C SER A 274 -36.92 -6.02 21.64
N ASN A 275 -35.95 -6.72 22.26
CA ASN A 275 -36.03 -8.16 22.48
C ASN A 275 -37.02 -8.45 23.64
N PRO A 276 -38.13 -9.17 23.37
CA PRO A 276 -39.15 -9.46 24.39
C PRO A 276 -38.62 -10.19 25.62
N ALA A 277 -37.61 -11.05 25.44
CA ALA A 277 -36.97 -11.79 26.53
C ALA A 277 -36.23 -10.86 27.50
N ILE A 278 -35.64 -9.77 26.99
CA ILE A 278 -34.90 -8.79 27.79
C ILE A 278 -35.86 -7.86 28.52
N SER A 279 -37.00 -7.52 27.90
CA SER A 279 -38.07 -6.78 28.58
C SER A 279 -38.66 -7.57 29.76
N GLN A 280 -38.84 -8.88 29.62
CA GLN A 280 -39.28 -9.75 30.71
C GLN A 280 -38.22 -9.90 31.80
N MET A 281 -36.96 -10.07 31.42
CA MET A 281 -35.83 -10.12 32.36
C MET A 281 -35.68 -8.81 33.14
N ALA A 282 -35.82 -7.66 32.47
CA ALA A 282 -35.79 -6.34 33.08
C ALA A 282 -36.97 -6.12 34.04
N ASN A 283 -38.17 -6.61 33.71
CA ASN A 283 -39.33 -6.54 34.59
C ASN A 283 -39.17 -7.44 35.82
N ASN A 284 -38.62 -8.64 35.66
CA ASN A 284 -38.31 -9.53 36.78
C ASN A 284 -37.24 -8.91 37.68
N TYR A 285 -36.16 -8.38 37.12
CA TYR A 285 -35.12 -7.67 37.86
C TYR A 285 -35.67 -6.44 38.59
N ARG A 286 -36.54 -5.66 37.94
CA ARG A 286 -37.18 -4.49 38.56
C ARG A 286 -38.10 -4.86 39.73
N ASN A 287 -38.73 -6.03 39.67
CA ASN A 287 -39.66 -6.49 40.72
C ASN A 287 -38.97 -7.25 41.86
N THR A 288 -37.88 -7.98 41.60
CA THR A 288 -37.22 -8.86 42.59
C THR A 288 -35.80 -8.45 42.95
N GLY A 289 -35.20 -7.51 42.23
CA GLY A 289 -33.82 -7.05 42.41
C GLY A 289 -32.75 -8.11 42.10
N GLN A 290 -33.13 -9.25 41.53
CA GLN A 290 -32.24 -10.41 41.37
C GLN A 290 -32.28 -10.91 39.91
N MET A 291 -31.10 -11.19 39.35
CA MET A 291 -31.01 -11.84 38.04
C MET A 291 -31.36 -13.34 38.16
N PRO A 292 -31.99 -13.95 37.13
CA PRO A 292 -32.26 -15.39 37.12
C PRO A 292 -30.96 -16.18 37.26
N SER A 293 -30.98 -17.27 38.01
CA SER A 293 -29.79 -18.12 38.12
C SER A 293 -29.49 -18.80 36.77
N MET A 294 -28.22 -19.15 36.51
CA MET A 294 -27.81 -19.87 35.30
C MET A 294 -28.64 -21.16 35.07
N THR A 295 -29.08 -21.80 36.15
CA THR A 295 -29.95 -22.97 36.15
C THR A 295 -31.36 -22.65 35.65
N ASP A 296 -31.92 -21.51 36.05
CA ASP A 296 -33.24 -21.04 35.59
C ASP A 296 -33.17 -20.57 34.13
N MET A 297 -32.00 -20.08 33.70
CA MET A 297 -31.74 -19.67 32.33
C MET A 297 -31.65 -20.86 31.37
N MET A 298 -30.98 -21.94 31.78
CA MET A 298 -30.85 -23.18 31.00
C MET A 298 -32.11 -24.02 30.95
N SER A 299 -32.99 -23.88 31.94
CA SER A 299 -34.29 -24.56 31.97
C SER A 299 -35.40 -23.78 31.24
N ASN A 300 -35.10 -22.55 30.78
CA ASN A 300 -36.05 -21.74 30.02
C ASN A 300 -36.05 -22.16 28.52
N PRO A 301 -37.15 -22.70 27.98
CA PRO A 301 -37.23 -23.19 26.60
C PRO A 301 -36.95 -22.09 25.55
N ASP A 302 -37.32 -20.84 25.82
CA ASP A 302 -37.10 -19.71 24.90
C ASP A 302 -35.61 -19.38 24.73
N ILE A 303 -34.81 -19.63 25.78
CA ILE A 303 -33.36 -19.41 25.77
C ILE A 303 -32.64 -20.55 25.06
N MET A 304 -33.17 -21.78 25.14
CA MET A 304 -32.68 -22.91 24.33
C MET A 304 -32.90 -22.68 22.82
N ASP A 305 -34.04 -22.13 22.42
CA ASP A 305 -34.31 -21.80 21.01
C ASP A 305 -33.46 -20.61 20.53
N MET A 306 -33.19 -19.64 21.41
CA MET A 306 -32.21 -18.57 21.13
C MET A 306 -30.78 -19.13 20.99
N ALA A 307 -30.36 -20.04 21.87
CA ALA A 307 -29.05 -20.68 21.79
C ALA A 307 -28.91 -21.59 20.56
N ARG A 308 -30.00 -22.19 20.08
CA ARG A 308 -30.02 -22.98 18.83
C ARG A 308 -30.02 -22.11 17.58
N SER A 309 -30.72 -20.98 17.58
CA SER A 309 -30.70 -20.04 16.45
C SER A 309 -29.36 -19.30 16.33
N VAL A 310 -28.69 -19.02 17.45
CA VAL A 310 -27.36 -18.39 17.47
C VAL A 310 -26.23 -19.43 17.32
N GLY A 311 -26.39 -20.64 17.85
CA GLY A 311 -25.36 -21.69 17.88
C GLY A 311 -25.50 -22.81 16.83
N GLY A 312 -26.51 -22.75 15.97
CA GLY A 312 -26.87 -23.83 15.04
C GLY A 312 -26.64 -23.56 13.55
N SER A 313 -25.81 -22.58 13.16
CA SER A 313 -25.49 -22.29 11.76
C SER A 313 -24.10 -22.81 11.37
N SER A 314 -23.92 -24.14 11.41
CA SER A 314 -22.79 -24.82 10.74
C SER A 314 -23.15 -26.27 10.44
N ALA A 315 -24.02 -26.47 9.44
CA ALA A 315 -24.17 -27.75 8.73
C ALA A 315 -24.91 -27.54 7.40
N GLY A 316 -24.13 -27.51 6.32
CA GLY A 316 -24.42 -27.71 4.89
C GLY A 316 -25.83 -27.61 4.29
N SER A 317 -25.94 -26.83 3.21
CA SER A 317 -26.63 -27.20 1.94
C SER A 317 -26.49 -26.05 0.93
N GLY A 318 -26.05 -26.36 -0.29
CA GLY A 318 -25.85 -25.37 -1.36
C GLY A 318 -27.14 -24.88 -2.03
N SER A 319 -27.06 -23.74 -2.73
CA SER A 319 -27.67 -23.49 -4.05
C SER A 319 -27.45 -22.04 -4.50
N ALA A 320 -27.29 -21.90 -5.82
CA ALA A 320 -27.13 -20.75 -6.70
C ALA A 320 -27.78 -19.39 -6.36
N GLY A 321 -27.03 -18.33 -6.66
CA GLY A 321 -27.47 -17.24 -7.57
C GLY A 321 -28.21 -16.04 -6.97
N SER A 322 -27.52 -14.91 -6.84
CA SER A 322 -27.86 -13.62 -7.50
C SER A 322 -27.10 -12.45 -6.89
N ASP A 323 -26.70 -11.54 -7.77
CA ASP A 323 -25.97 -10.30 -7.52
C ASP A 323 -26.57 -9.44 -6.41
N SER A 324 -25.74 -9.14 -5.42
CA SER A 324 -25.78 -7.86 -4.71
C SER A 324 -24.38 -7.55 -4.22
N ALA A 325 -23.87 -6.41 -4.70
CA ALA A 325 -22.54 -5.89 -4.51
C ALA A 325 -22.05 -6.05 -3.07
N ASN A 326 -21.03 -6.89 -2.89
CA ASN A 326 -20.38 -7.13 -1.63
C ASN A 326 -19.09 -6.28 -1.58
N PRO A 327 -19.02 -5.17 -0.83
CA PRO A 327 -17.85 -4.29 -0.76
C PRO A 327 -16.63 -4.95 -0.09
N LEU A 328 -16.78 -6.18 0.41
CA LEU A 328 -15.73 -7.04 0.93
C LEU A 328 -14.98 -7.83 -0.16
N ALA A 329 -15.55 -7.99 -1.36
CA ALA A 329 -14.89 -8.70 -2.47
C ALA A 329 -13.84 -7.83 -3.19
N SER A 330 -14.01 -6.50 -3.18
CA SER A 330 -13.03 -5.55 -3.71
C SER A 330 -11.83 -5.33 -2.80
N LEU A 331 -11.93 -5.67 -1.51
CA LEU A 331 -10.81 -5.61 -0.57
C LEU A 331 -9.89 -6.83 -0.65
N LEU A 332 -10.41 -7.96 -1.13
CA LEU A 332 -9.68 -9.22 -1.31
C LEU A 332 -8.97 -9.32 -2.67
N ASN A 333 -9.26 -8.41 -3.60
CA ASN A 333 -8.60 -8.34 -4.89
C ASN A 333 -7.41 -7.36 -4.91
N ASN A 334 -7.04 -6.82 -3.74
CA ASN A 334 -5.89 -5.94 -3.60
C ASN A 334 -4.65 -6.78 -3.22
N PRO A 335 -3.67 -6.96 -4.12
CA PRO A 335 -2.55 -7.88 -3.92
C PRO A 335 -1.65 -7.49 -2.72
N ASP A 336 -1.70 -6.23 -2.29
CA ASP A 336 -0.94 -5.71 -1.15
C ASP A 336 -1.55 -6.08 0.23
N LEU A 337 -2.85 -6.39 0.32
CA LEU A 337 -3.52 -6.73 1.59
C LEU A 337 -3.51 -8.25 1.90
N ALA A 338 -3.42 -9.09 0.87
CA ALA A 338 -3.42 -10.54 1.03
C ALA A 338 -2.13 -11.07 1.70
N GLY A 339 -1.00 -10.37 1.57
CA GLY A 339 0.25 -10.71 2.25
C GLY A 339 0.19 -10.44 3.76
N LEU A 340 -0.42 -9.32 4.15
CA LEU A 340 -0.50 -8.89 5.55
C LEU A 340 -1.41 -9.81 6.39
N ALA A 341 -2.47 -10.36 5.79
CA ALA A 341 -3.38 -11.30 6.45
C ALA A 341 -2.76 -12.69 6.68
N GLN A 342 -1.84 -13.14 5.82
CA GLN A 342 -1.19 -14.45 5.95
C GLN A 342 -0.05 -14.45 6.99
N GLN A 343 0.62 -13.31 7.19
CA GLN A 343 1.65 -13.17 8.22
C GLN A 343 1.05 -13.15 9.64
N PHE A 344 -0.18 -12.66 9.80
CA PHE A 344 -0.92 -12.70 11.07
C PHE A 344 -1.36 -14.11 11.50
N MET A 345 -1.53 -15.05 10.57
CA MET A 345 -1.86 -16.45 10.89
C MET A 345 -0.64 -17.34 11.19
N ARG A 346 0.58 -16.92 10.85
CA ARG A 346 1.81 -17.67 11.17
C ARG A 346 2.42 -17.30 12.52
N GLY A 347 2.13 -16.10 13.05
CA GLY A 347 2.71 -15.60 14.30
C GLY A 347 2.16 -16.21 15.60
N SER A 348 1.17 -17.09 15.55
CA SER A 348 0.51 -17.65 16.76
C SER A 348 0.78 -19.13 17.03
N ASN A 349 1.61 -19.80 16.23
CA ASN A 349 1.83 -21.26 16.34
C ASN A 349 3.29 -21.70 16.58
N GLN A 350 4.22 -20.80 16.90
CA GLN A 350 5.64 -21.17 17.09
C GLN A 350 6.15 -21.21 18.54
N ASP A 351 5.35 -20.83 19.54
CA ASP A 351 5.82 -20.76 20.94
C ASP A 351 5.51 -21.99 21.82
N ASN A 352 5.18 -23.17 21.25
CA ASN A 352 4.86 -24.34 22.08
C ASN A 352 5.44 -25.67 21.61
N ALA A 353 6.67 -25.67 21.06
CA ALA A 353 7.40 -26.88 20.74
C ALA A 353 8.90 -26.77 21.08
N ASN A 354 9.24 -26.34 22.30
CA ASN A 354 10.50 -26.74 22.92
C ASN A 354 10.46 -26.60 24.45
N LYS A 355 9.82 -27.57 25.10
CA LYS A 355 10.09 -27.99 26.48
C LYS A 355 9.97 -29.49 26.57
#